data_AF-A0AAE3USC7-F1
#
_entry.id   AF-A0AAE3USC7-F1
#
_cell.length_a   1.000
_cell.length_b   1.000
_cell.length_c   1.000
_cell.angle_alpha   90.00
_cell.angle_beta   90.00
_cell.angle_gamma   90.00
#
_symmetry.space_group_name_H-M   'P 1'
#
loop_
_entity.id
_entity.type
_entity.pdbx_description
1 polymer ?
#
loop_
_entity_poly.entity_id
_entity_poly.type
_entity_poly.pdbx_seq_one_letter_code
_entity_poly.pdbx_strand_id
1 'polypeptide(L)' 'MTVAKREYVADKFNSRGIHYCMTREGEVFQVWKLCENYCRHVKGGIEKSWRLVAGKLNEADAFTIYNRRTK' A
#
# COMPACT_ATOMS: atom_id res chain seq x y z
N MET A 1 11.40 -6.63 21.41
CA MET A 1 10.21 -6.04 20.77
C MET A 1 9.80 -6.97 19.64
N THR A 2 8.72 -7.74 19.81
CA THR A 2 8.23 -8.65 18.76
C THR A 2 7.64 -7.78 17.66
N VAL A 3 8.25 -7.75 16.49
CA VAL A 3 7.72 -7.01 15.33
C VAL A 3 6.40 -7.69 14.97
N ALA A 4 5.28 -6.98 15.08
CA ALA A 4 3.98 -7.51 14.68
C ALA A 4 4.09 -7.94 13.22
N LYS A 5 3.73 -9.20 12.93
CA LYS A 5 3.80 -9.73 11.57
C LYS A 5 2.81 -8.96 10.71
N ARG A 6 3.30 -8.37 9.61
CA ARG A 6 2.45 -7.74 8.62
C ARG A 6 1.82 -8.81 7.73
N GLU A 7 0.51 -8.86 7.73
CA GLU A 7 -0.30 -9.79 6.96
C GLU A 7 -0.82 -9.10 5.70
N TYR A 8 -0.81 -9.85 4.61
CA TYR A 8 -1.35 -9.41 3.34
C TYR A 8 -2.88 -9.60 3.32
N VAL A 9 -3.63 -8.60 2.85
CA VAL A 9 -5.10 -8.66 2.81
C VAL A 9 -5.64 -8.57 1.38
N ALA A 10 -5.22 -7.56 0.61
CA ALA A 10 -5.70 -7.37 -0.76
C ALA A 10 -4.74 -6.50 -1.59
N ASP A 11 -4.78 -6.65 -2.92
CA ASP A 11 -4.07 -5.82 -3.88
C ASP A 11 -4.90 -5.63 -5.15
N LYS A 12 -4.78 -4.44 -5.74
CA LYS A 12 -5.52 -4.09 -6.96
C LYS A 12 -4.88 -2.90 -7.67
N PHE A 13 -4.92 -2.94 -9.00
CA PHE A 13 -4.62 -1.81 -9.85
C PHE A 13 -5.88 -0.98 -10.08
N ASN A 14 -5.74 0.34 -10.00
CA ASN A 14 -6.83 1.23 -10.40
C ASN A 14 -6.84 1.44 -11.93
N SER A 15 -7.86 2.13 -12.44
CA SER A 15 -8.01 2.47 -13.86
C SER A 15 -6.81 3.23 -14.48
N ARG A 16 -5.96 3.84 -13.65
CA ARG A 16 -4.75 4.57 -14.05
C ARG A 16 -3.47 3.71 -13.99
N GLY A 17 -3.60 2.40 -13.76
CA GLY A 17 -2.46 1.48 -13.63
C GLY A 17 -1.67 1.64 -12.33
N ILE A 18 -2.18 2.36 -11.34
CA ILE A 18 -1.52 2.52 -10.04
C ILE A 18 -1.87 1.33 -9.16
N HIS A 19 -0.84 0.64 -8.65
CA HIS A 19 -0.99 -0.49 -7.73
C HIS A 19 -1.22 0.00 -6.30
N TYR A 20 -2.28 -0.50 -5.68
CA TYR A 20 -2.53 -0.34 -4.24
C TYR A 20 -2.55 -1.70 -3.56
N CYS A 21 -2.13 -1.73 -2.30
CA CYS A 21 -2.31 -2.90 -1.45
C CYS A 21 -2.87 -2.51 -0.09
N MET A 22 -3.51 -3.47 0.57
CA MET A 22 -3.98 -3.38 1.93
C MET A 22 -3.31 -4.47 2.76
N THR A 23 -2.79 -4.08 3.91
CA THR A 23 -2.12 -4.97 4.85
C THR A 23 -2.71 -4.81 6.24
N ARG A 24 -2.60 -5.85 7.06
CA ARG A 24 -2.98 -5.86 8.46
C ARG A 24 -1.74 -6.05 9.33
N GLU A 25 -1.69 -5.37 10.46
CA GLU A 25 -0.62 -5.50 11.44
C GLU A 25 -1.25 -5.54 12.83
N GLY A 26 -1.46 -6.74 13.38
CA GLY A 26 -2.27 -6.93 14.58
C GLY A 26 -3.74 -6.59 14.33
N GLU A 27 -4.28 -5.59 15.04
CA GLU A 27 -5.67 -5.15 14.90
C GLU A 27 -5.86 -4.01 13.91
N VAL A 28 -4.77 -3.41 13.42
CA VAL A 28 -4.84 -2.25 12.54
C VAL A 28 -4.61 -2.62 11.08
N PHE A 29 -5.31 -1.90 10.21
CA PHE A 29 -5.19 -1.99 8.77
C PHE A 29 -4.45 -0.78 8.21
N GLN A 30 -3.76 -1.01 7.10
CA GLN A 30 -2.95 -0.03 6.39
C GLN A 30 -3.20 -0.17 4.89
N VAL A 31 -3.28 0.96 4.19
CA VAL A 31 -3.40 1.03 2.74
C VAL A 31 -2.14 1.66 2.18
N TRP A 32 -1.56 1.03 1.17
CA TRP A 32 -0.31 1.43 0.54
C TRP A 32 -0.52 1.65 -0.96
N LYS A 33 0.33 2.50 -1.53
CA LYS A 33 0.42 2.75 -2.97
C LYS A 33 1.84 2.44 -3.45
N LEU A 34 1.96 1.72 -4.57
CA LEU A 34 3.23 1.56 -5.25
C LEU A 34 3.55 2.84 -6.02
N CYS A 35 4.70 3.43 -5.74
CA CYS A 35 5.21 4.60 -6.42
C CYS A 35 6.49 4.25 -7.17
N GLU A 36 6.61 4.74 -8.39
CA GLU A 36 7.85 4.80 -9.14
C GLU A 36 8.52 6.14 -8.85
N ASN A 37 9.76 6.12 -8.38
CA ASN A 37 10.55 7.31 -8.10
C ASN A 37 11.83 7.28 -8.93
N TYR A 38 12.26 8.45 -9.38
CA TYR A 38 13.54 8.55 -10.06
C TYR A 38 14.68 8.25 -9.09
N CYS A 39 15.56 7.33 -9.46
CA CYS A 39 16.73 6.94 -8.69
C CYS A 39 17.93 6.75 -9.63
N ARG A 40 18.84 7.73 -9.65
CA ARG A 40 20.02 7.73 -10.54
C ARG A 40 20.97 6.54 -10.33
N HIS A 41 20.86 5.86 -9.19
CA HIS A 41 21.73 4.74 -8.80
C HIS A 41 21.18 3.38 -9.28
N VAL A 42 19.98 3.35 -9.85
CA VAL A 42 19.32 2.12 -10.34
C VAL A 42 19.38 2.08 -11.86
N LYS A 43 19.65 0.90 -12.42
CA LYS A 43 19.63 0.67 -13.88
C LYS A 43 18.21 0.97 -14.40
N GLY A 44 18.11 1.90 -15.36
CA GLY A 44 16.82 2.39 -15.87
C GLY A 44 16.28 3.62 -15.13
N GLY A 45 16.96 4.09 -14.09
CA GLY A 45 16.67 5.35 -13.42
C GLY A 45 15.37 5.38 -12.60
N ILE A 46 14.68 4.25 -12.44
CA ILE A 46 13.38 4.16 -11.73
C ILE A 46 13.46 3.09 -10.64
N GLU A 47 13.09 3.46 -9.43
CA GLU A 47 12.94 2.59 -8.28
C GLU A 47 11.48 2.56 -7.80
N LYS A 48 10.98 1.36 -7.49
CA LYS A 48 9.63 1.16 -6.96
C LYS A 48 9.65 1.09 -5.44
N SER A 49 8.83 1.90 -4.80
CA SER A 49 8.68 1.92 -3.34
C SER A 49 7.20 1.98 -2.95
N TRP A 50 6.83 1.27 -1.89
CA TRP A 50 5.52 1.42 -1.27
C TRP A 50 5.46 2.68 -0.41
N ARG A 51 4.43 3.50 -0.62
CA ARG A 51 4.12 4.68 0.20
C ARG A 51 2.84 4.43 0.98
N LEU A 52 2.88 4.65 2.30
CA LEU A 52 1.70 4.56 3.14
C LEU A 52 0.71 5.65 2.74
N VAL A 53 -0.52 5.26 2.40
CA VAL A 53 -1.62 6.17 2.06
C VAL A 53 -2.41 6.50 3.32
N ALA A 54 -2.73 5.48 4.11
CA ALA A 54 -3.41 5.60 5.39
C ALA A 54 -3.06 4.39 6.26
N GLY A 55 -2.96 4.57 7.58
CA GLY A 55 -2.63 3.50 8.51
C GLY A 55 -3.32 3.68 9.86
N LYS A 56 -3.19 2.69 10.74
CA LYS A 56 -3.88 2.63 12.04
C LYS A 56 -5.41 2.67 11.89
N LEU A 57 -5.94 2.07 10.83
CA LEU A 57 -7.37 2.03 10.54
C LEU A 57 -7.99 0.76 11.13
N ASN A 58 -9.30 0.80 11.40
CA ASN A 58 -10.08 -0.44 11.47
C ASN A 58 -10.30 -0.99 10.04
N GLU A 59 -10.84 -2.21 9.96
CA GLU A 59 -11.08 -2.91 8.70
C GLU A 59 -12.01 -2.13 7.75
N ALA A 60 -13.15 -1.63 8.26
CA ALA A 60 -14.17 -0.96 7.45
C ALA A 60 -13.66 0.35 6.81
N ASP A 61 -12.92 1.15 7.56
CA ASP A 61 -12.31 2.39 7.08
C ASP A 61 -11.21 2.11 6.04
N ALA A 62 -10.41 1.07 6.27
CA ALA A 62 -9.38 0.65 5.34
C ALA A 62 -9.99 0.19 4.00
N PHE A 63 -11.03 -0.65 4.03
CA PHE A 63 -11.76 -1.05 2.82
C PHE A 63 -12.39 0.15 2.12
N THR A 64 -12.98 1.09 2.86
CA THR A 64 -13.56 2.32 2.28
C THR A 64 -12.51 3.13 1.52
N ILE A 65 -11.34 3.36 2.12
CA ILE A 65 -10.24 4.11 1.48
C ILE A 65 -9.69 3.32 0.30
N TYR A 66 -9.44 2.03 0.48
CA TYR A 66 -8.91 1.13 -0.54
C TYR A 66 -9.81 1.12 -1.78
N ASN A 67 -11.10 0.78 -1.59
CA ASN A 67 -12.07 0.72 -2.66
C ASN A 67 -12.23 2.06 -3.40
N ARG A 68 -12.14 3.19 -2.68
CA ARG A 68 -12.16 4.52 -3.30
C ARG A 68 -10.94 4.78 -4.19
N ARG A 69 -9.76 4.26 -3.82
CA ARG A 69 -8.49 4.47 -4.55
C ARG A 69 -8.31 3.50 -5.73
N THR A 70 -8.92 2.33 -5.64
CA THR A 70 -8.84 1.24 -6.64
C THR A 70 -10.03 1.20 -7.60
N LYS A 71 -10.70 2.36 -7.79
CA LYS A 71 -11.72 2.53 -8.83
C LYS A 71 -11.09 2.69 -10.22
#